data_AF-A0A2E3XU45-F1
#
_entry.id   AF-A0A2E3XU45-F1
#
_cell.length_a   1.000
_cell.length_b   1.000
_cell.length_c   1.000
_cell.angle_alpha   90.00
_cell.angle_beta   90.00
_cell.angle_gamma   90.00
#
_symmetry.space_group_name_H-M   'P 1'
#
loop_
_entity.id
_entity.type
_entity.pdbx_description
1 polymer ?
#
loop_
_entity_poly.entity_id
_entity_poly.type
_entity_poly.pdbx_seq_one_letter_code
_entity_poly.pdbx_strand_id
1 'polypeptide(L)'
;MKLTIRKSSQRKYLIAIAVFFISLSNNSLATSLESSSKCRTHFKGTVVKVTESGAPFSIQNQKQKVTFEVGEDLGSQEEVKSSYSLNLIKGGPYKFKEGSEYEVYADSGYLCHSKASN
;
A
#
# COMPACT_ATOMS: atom_id res chain seq x y z
N MET A 1 -64.90 -29.55 -43.86
CA MET A 1 -63.64 -28.77 -43.81
C MET A 1 -62.65 -29.57 -42.96
N LYS A 2 -61.56 -30.05 -43.56
CA LYS A 2 -60.68 -31.12 -43.02
C LYS A 2 -59.56 -30.47 -42.19
N LEU A 3 -59.57 -30.66 -40.88
CA LEU A 3 -58.55 -30.16 -39.94
C LEU A 3 -57.33 -31.08 -39.96
N THR A 4 -56.26 -30.62 -40.60
CA THR A 4 -54.98 -31.34 -40.67
C THR A 4 -54.10 -30.89 -39.50
N ILE A 5 -53.92 -31.76 -38.51
CA ILE A 5 -53.03 -31.57 -37.36
C ILE A 5 -51.58 -31.70 -37.84
N ARG A 6 -50.84 -30.59 -37.88
CA ARG A 6 -49.40 -30.59 -38.17
C ARG A 6 -48.60 -31.00 -36.93
N LYS A 7 -48.05 -32.21 -37.03
CA LYS A 7 -46.74 -32.70 -36.55
C LYS A 7 -46.04 -31.84 -35.47
N SER A 8 -46.11 -32.38 -34.25
CA SER A 8 -45.15 -32.26 -33.16
C SER A 8 -43.70 -32.28 -33.68
N SER A 9 -43.00 -31.13 -33.57
CA SER A 9 -41.54 -31.04 -33.63
C SER A 9 -41.06 -30.57 -32.26
N GLN A 10 -41.02 -31.54 -31.36
CA GLN A 10 -40.53 -31.42 -30.00
C GLN A 10 -39.01 -31.14 -29.99
N ARG A 11 -38.60 -30.29 -29.05
CA ARG A 11 -37.34 -30.39 -28.28
C ARG A 11 -36.02 -30.23 -29.04
N LYS A 12 -35.68 -29.02 -29.50
CA LYS A 12 -34.26 -28.67 -29.74
C LYS A 12 -33.87 -27.23 -29.39
N TYR A 13 -34.66 -26.51 -28.59
CA TYR A 13 -34.33 -25.11 -28.24
C TYR A 13 -34.56 -24.78 -26.76
N LEU A 14 -34.25 -25.72 -25.87
CA LEU A 14 -34.31 -25.51 -24.41
C LEU A 14 -33.00 -25.87 -23.70
N ILE A 15 -31.87 -25.72 -24.39
CA ILE A 15 -30.53 -25.88 -23.81
C ILE A 15 -29.63 -24.77 -24.38
N ALA A 16 -29.96 -23.51 -24.13
CA ALA A 16 -29.09 -22.38 -24.49
C ALA A 16 -29.26 -21.17 -23.56
N ILE A 17 -29.81 -21.34 -22.35
CA ILE A 17 -29.99 -20.25 -21.38
C ILE A 17 -29.57 -20.71 -19.97
N ALA A 18 -28.46 -21.46 -19.88
CA ALA A 18 -27.93 -21.92 -18.59
C ALA A 18 -26.39 -21.94 -18.55
N VAL A 19 -25.71 -21.14 -19.39
CA VAL A 19 -24.24 -21.01 -19.36
C VAL A 19 -23.80 -19.55 -19.48
N PHE A 20 -24.52 -18.62 -18.84
CA PHE A 20 -24.09 -17.21 -18.77
C PHE A 20 -24.07 -16.63 -17.34
N PHE A 21 -24.21 -17.48 -16.32
CA PHE A 21 -24.31 -17.03 -14.92
C PHE A 21 -23.33 -17.72 -13.95
N ILE A 22 -22.17 -18.19 -14.43
CA ILE A 22 -21.07 -18.62 -13.55
C ILE A 22 -19.77 -18.00 -14.03
N SER A 23 -19.66 -16.68 -13.87
CA SER A 23 -18.37 -15.97 -13.93
C SER A 23 -18.31 -14.86 -12.87
N LEU A 24 -19.12 -15.00 -11.80
CA LEU A 24 -19.10 -14.17 -10.60
C LEU A 24 -18.31 -14.83 -9.47
N SER A 25 -17.30 -15.64 -9.81
CA SER A 25 -16.38 -16.21 -8.83
C SER A 25 -15.11 -15.39 -8.81
N ASN A 26 -15.13 -14.35 -7.97
CA ASN A 26 -13.99 -13.88 -7.18
C ASN A 26 -12.62 -13.92 -7.87
N ASN A 27 -12.37 -12.98 -8.78
CA ASN A 27 -11.08 -12.31 -8.75
C ASN A 27 -11.25 -11.09 -7.85
N SER A 28 -11.28 -11.34 -6.54
CA SER A 28 -10.71 -10.39 -5.59
C SER A 28 -9.25 -10.26 -6.01
N LEU A 29 -8.99 -9.38 -6.98
CA LEU A 29 -7.67 -8.81 -7.14
C LEU A 29 -7.49 -7.98 -5.86
N ALA A 30 -7.10 -8.66 -4.79
CA ALA A 30 -6.28 -8.07 -3.77
C ALA A 30 -5.02 -7.65 -4.53
N THR A 31 -5.09 -6.46 -5.12
CA THR A 31 -3.90 -5.69 -5.42
C THR A 31 -3.34 -5.35 -4.06
N SER A 32 -2.68 -6.33 -3.46
CA SER A 32 -1.54 -6.08 -2.61
C SER A 32 -0.70 -5.16 -3.47
N LEU A 33 -0.78 -3.86 -3.19
CA LEU A 33 0.31 -2.93 -3.43
C LEU A 33 1.45 -3.49 -2.57
N GLU A 34 2.03 -4.60 -3.00
CA GLU A 34 3.42 -4.91 -2.73
C GLU A 34 4.13 -3.78 -3.44
N SER A 35 4.28 -2.68 -2.71
CA SER A 35 5.30 -1.68 -2.95
C SER A 35 6.62 -2.40 -2.73
N SER A 36 6.96 -3.27 -3.67
CA SER A 36 8.30 -3.77 -3.96
C SER A 36 9.12 -2.63 -4.60
N SER A 37 8.86 -1.38 -4.17
CA SER A 37 9.88 -0.36 -4.14
C SER A 37 10.95 -0.93 -3.22
N LYS A 38 12.01 -1.51 -3.80
CA LYS A 38 13.19 -1.95 -3.06
C LYS A 38 13.62 -0.79 -2.18
N CYS A 39 13.32 -0.86 -0.89
CA CYS A 39 13.69 0.19 0.05
C CYS A 39 15.22 0.23 0.07
N ARG A 40 15.77 1.28 -0.54
CA ARG A 40 17.21 1.36 -0.85
C ARG A 40 18.01 1.76 0.38
N THR A 41 17.37 2.34 1.38
CA THR A 41 17.99 2.78 2.61
C THR A 41 17.49 1.91 3.75
N HIS A 42 18.42 1.35 4.53
CA HIS A 42 18.12 0.56 5.71
C HIS A 42 19.13 0.92 6.81
N PHE A 43 18.65 1.57 7.86
CA PHE A 43 19.51 2.02 8.95
C PHE A 43 18.79 1.95 10.29
N LYS A 44 19.56 1.98 11.36
CA LYS A 44 19.10 2.12 12.73
C LYS A 44 19.53 3.49 13.26
N GLY A 45 18.57 4.24 13.80
CA GLY A 45 18.80 5.61 14.22
C GLY A 45 17.82 6.12 15.26
N THR A 46 18.21 7.19 15.94
CA THR A 46 17.42 7.83 16.98
C THR A 46 16.68 9.04 16.42
N VAL A 47 15.40 9.20 16.75
CA VAL A 47 14.62 10.36 16.33
C VAL A 47 15.08 11.58 17.11
N VAL A 48 15.68 12.55 16.43
CA VAL A 48 16.13 13.81 17.07
C VAL A 48 15.09 14.91 16.99
N LYS A 49 14.22 14.88 15.98
CA LYS A 49 13.21 15.93 15.79
C LYS A 49 12.00 15.45 14.98
N VAL A 50 10.82 15.83 15.42
CA VAL A 50 9.56 15.67 14.68
C VAL A 50 8.97 17.06 14.44
N THR A 51 8.91 17.49 13.18
CA THR A 51 8.36 18.79 12.79
C THR A 51 7.12 18.59 11.93
N GLU A 52 6.01 19.19 12.33
CA GLU A 52 4.82 19.23 11.48
C GLU A 52 5.01 20.31 10.39
N SER A 53 4.72 19.95 9.14
CA SER A 53 4.82 20.84 7.99
C SER A 53 3.51 20.81 7.20
N GLY A 54 2.73 21.87 7.34
CA GLY A 54 1.45 22.03 6.65
C GLY A 54 0.81 23.37 6.97
N ALA A 55 0.11 23.95 6.00
CA ALA A 55 -0.73 25.11 6.26
C ALA A 55 -1.88 24.70 7.19
N PRO A 56 -2.22 25.50 8.23
CA PRO A 56 -3.20 25.13 9.25
C PRO A 56 -4.62 24.81 8.71
N PHE A 57 -4.92 25.18 7.46
CA PHE A 57 -6.25 25.04 6.85
C PHE A 57 -6.37 23.97 5.76
N SER A 58 -5.30 23.22 5.43
CA SER A 58 -5.37 22.14 4.43
C SER A 58 -5.33 20.77 5.12
N ILE A 59 -6.51 20.16 5.25
CA ILE A 59 -6.70 18.85 5.92
C ILE A 59 -6.08 17.71 5.08
N GLN A 60 -5.98 17.89 3.76
CA GLN A 60 -5.66 16.81 2.83
C GLN A 60 -4.15 16.57 2.61
N ASN A 61 -3.28 17.48 3.05
CA ASN A 61 -1.84 17.43 2.76
C ASN A 61 -0.97 17.83 3.95
N GLN A 62 -1.39 17.50 5.18
CA GLN A 62 -0.52 17.73 6.34
C GLN A 62 0.64 16.73 6.31
N LYS A 63 1.86 17.23 6.17
CA LYS A 63 3.08 16.43 6.19
C LYS A 63 3.74 16.55 7.55
N GLN A 64 4.49 15.53 7.93
CA GLN A 64 5.33 15.53 9.11
C GLN A 64 6.74 15.17 8.68
N LYS A 65 7.70 16.04 8.98
CA LYS A 65 9.11 15.77 8.76
C LYS A 65 9.70 15.16 10.02
N VAL A 66 10.32 14.00 9.90
CA VAL A 66 11.01 13.32 11.00
C VAL A 66 12.49 13.27 10.67
N THR A 67 13.32 13.73 11.59
CA THR A 67 14.78 13.71 11.45
C THR A 67 15.35 12.69 12.41
N PHE A 68 16.22 11.84 11.87
CA PHE A 68 16.95 10.80 12.57
C PHE A 68 18.43 11.16 12.61
N GLU A 69 19.06 10.84 13.72
CA GLU A 69 20.50 10.67 13.82
C GLU A 69 20.81 9.18 13.61
N VAL A 70 21.65 8.89 12.62
CA VAL A 70 21.93 7.52 12.17
C VAL A 70 23.07 6.96 13.02
N GLY A 71 22.78 5.88 13.74
CA GLY A 71 23.75 5.18 14.57
C GLY A 71 24.45 4.03 13.83
N GLU A 72 23.69 3.27 13.04
CA GLU A 72 24.19 2.08 12.33
C GLU A 72 23.53 1.97 10.95
N ASP A 73 24.33 1.76 9.90
CA ASP A 73 23.84 1.42 8.55
C ASP A 73 23.73 -0.10 8.43
N LEU A 74 22.53 -0.61 8.14
CA LEU A 74 22.21 -2.04 8.15
C LEU A 74 22.15 -2.66 6.75
N GLY A 75 22.35 -1.86 5.69
CA GLY A 75 22.35 -2.40 4.32
C GLY A 75 21.84 -1.43 3.27
N SER A 76 22.23 -0.17 3.35
CA SER A 76 21.81 0.84 2.39
C SER A 76 22.55 0.72 1.06
N GLN A 77 21.81 0.76 -0.04
CA GLN A 77 22.35 0.87 -1.41
C GLN A 77 22.76 2.31 -1.74
N GLU A 78 22.36 3.28 -0.92
CA GLU A 78 22.67 4.70 -1.05
C GLU A 78 23.39 5.18 0.22
N GLU A 79 24.27 6.18 0.08
CA GLU A 79 25.05 6.72 1.20
C GLU A 79 24.12 7.34 2.25
N VAL A 80 24.11 6.74 3.45
CA VAL A 80 23.34 7.27 4.58
C VAL A 80 24.17 8.31 5.30
N LYS A 81 23.69 9.55 5.27
CA LYS A 81 24.28 10.65 6.05
C LYS A 81 24.04 10.41 7.54
N SER A 82 24.93 10.95 8.39
CA SER A 82 24.78 10.93 9.85
C SER A 82 23.45 11.49 10.34
N SER A 83 22.81 12.37 9.56
CA SER A 83 21.43 12.77 9.75
C SER A 83 20.59 12.46 8.52
N TYR A 84 19.47 11.75 8.74
CA TYR A 84 18.52 11.38 7.70
C TYR A 84 17.14 11.97 7.99
N SER A 85 16.48 12.54 6.98
CA SER A 85 15.15 13.15 7.16
C SER A 85 14.12 12.48 6.28
N LEU A 86 12.99 12.10 6.89
CA LEU A 86 11.84 11.50 6.23
C LEU A 86 10.67 12.45 6.18
N ASN A 87 9.93 12.43 5.08
CA ASN A 87 8.64 13.08 4.96
C ASN A 87 7.54 12.03 5.10
N LEU A 88 6.68 12.21 6.10
CA LEU A 88 5.55 11.34 6.41
C LEU A 88 4.24 12.08 6.19
N ILE A 89 3.17 11.32 5.98
CA ILE A 89 1.80 11.84 5.98
C ILE A 89 1.34 11.92 7.45
N LYS A 90 0.90 13.09 7.88
CA LYS A 90 0.39 13.28 9.25
C LYS A 90 -0.89 12.46 9.45
N GLY A 91 -0.99 11.75 10.57
CA GLY A 91 -2.07 10.81 10.83
C GLY A 91 -1.93 9.46 10.10
N GLY A 92 -0.79 9.21 9.44
CA GLY A 92 -0.47 7.92 8.87
C GLY A 92 -0.26 6.81 9.92
N PRO A 93 -0.05 5.56 9.46
CA PRO A 93 0.07 4.40 10.36
C PRO A 93 1.35 4.42 11.20
N TYR A 94 2.39 5.11 10.74
CA TYR A 94 3.68 5.20 11.41
C TYR A 94 3.75 6.43 12.32
N LYS A 95 4.10 6.19 13.59
CA LYS A 95 4.29 7.24 14.60
C LYS A 95 5.70 7.14 15.17
N PHE A 96 6.40 8.27 15.19
CA PHE A 96 7.75 8.38 15.73
C PHE A 96 7.72 9.24 16.98
N LYS A 97 8.53 8.86 17.96
CA LYS A 97 8.72 9.58 19.22
C LYS A 97 10.15 10.10 19.29
N GLU A 98 10.32 11.37 19.64
CA GLU A 98 11.64 11.96 19.86
C GLU A 98 12.39 11.24 20.98
N GLY A 99 13.69 11.04 20.78
CA GLY A 99 14.58 10.29 21.67
C GLY A 99 14.43 8.76 21.60
N SER A 100 13.52 8.24 20.78
CA SER A 100 13.37 6.79 20.59
C SER A 100 14.12 6.30 19.36
N GLU A 101 14.63 5.07 19.46
CA GLU A 101 15.42 4.42 18.42
C GLU A 101 14.54 3.54 17.52
N TYR A 102 14.78 3.61 16.22
CA TYR A 102 14.04 2.86 15.22
C TYR A 102 14.98 2.28 14.17
N GLU A 103 14.60 1.09 13.71
CA GLU A 103 15.07 0.53 12.47
C GLU A 103 14.16 1.03 11.34
N VAL A 104 14.76 1.65 10.33
CA VAL A 104 14.07 2.43 9.30
C VAL A 104 14.43 1.88 7.93
N TYR A 105 13.40 1.58 7.14
CA TYR A 105 13.49 1.26 5.72
C TYR A 105 12.90 2.40 4.92
N ALA A 106 13.71 3.02 4.07
CA ALA A 106 13.32 4.19 3.30
C ALA A 106 13.73 4.08 1.84
N ASP A 107 13.05 4.88 1.01
CA ASP A 107 13.41 5.11 -0.38
C ASP A 107 13.19 6.59 -0.69
N SER A 108 14.22 7.24 -1.22
CA SER A 108 14.12 8.62 -1.72
C SER A 108 13.52 9.63 -0.71
N GLY A 109 13.79 9.45 0.59
CA GLY A 109 13.27 10.33 1.66
C GLY A 109 11.82 10.04 2.09
N TYR A 110 11.25 8.92 1.66
CA TYR A 110 9.95 8.40 2.08
C TYR A 110 10.11 7.09 2.85
N LEU A 111 9.24 6.89 3.84
CA LEU A 111 9.25 5.68 4.66
C LEU A 111 8.55 4.54 3.95
N CYS A 112 9.23 3.41 3.80
CA CYS A 112 8.60 2.15 3.46
C CYS A 112 8.03 1.47 4.71
N HIS A 113 8.90 1.25 5.68
CA HIS A 113 8.63 0.47 6.88
C HIS A 113 9.52 0.93 8.03
N SER A 114 9.03 0.82 9.25
CA SER A 114 9.80 1.09 10.46
C SER A 114 9.47 0.11 11.57
N LYS A 115 10.46 -0.23 12.37
CA LYS A 115 10.31 -1.04 13.58
C LYS A 115 10.98 -0.34 14.75
N ALA A 116 10.29 -0.27 15.89
CA ALA A 116 10.90 0.25 17.11
C ALA A 116 12.02 -0.69 17.57
N SER A 117 13.20 -0.13 17.88
CA SER A 117 14.28 -0.88 18.53
C SER A 117 14.06 -0.76 20.04
N ASN A 118 13.82 -1.89 20.70
CA ASN A 118 13.71 -2.00 22.17
C ASN A 118 15.09 -2.19 22.78
#